data_AF-A0AAP2DR88-F1
#
_entry.id   AF-A0AAP2DR88-F1
#
_cell.length_a   1.000
_cell.length_b   1.000
_cell.length_c   1.000
_cell.angle_alpha   90.00
_cell.angle_beta   90.00
_cell.angle_gamma   90.00
#
_symmetry.space_group_name_H-M   'P 1'
#
loop_
_entity.id
_entity.type
_entity.pdbx_description
1 polymer ?
#
loop_
_entity_poly.entity_id
_entity_poly.type
_entity_poly.pdbx_seq_one_letter_code
_entity_poly.pdbx_strand_id
1 'polypeptide(L)'
;MKQGLLTLTFILLTGICFGQYVGHATLRDRVKKDTLVDNNLKMKFILDSTRVFISAFDSNGKLVWHTDPWADNKLMEYRVKRPVVVRYSFQKNEWTDGKEKIWIVYNNTQFGTVDKLTGKFRWLGQD
;
A
#
# COMPACT_ATOMS: atom_id res chain seq x y z
N MET A 1 -17.73 47.40 -59.86
CA MET A 1 -16.47 47.55 -59.12
C MET A 1 -16.57 46.81 -57.79
N LYS A 2 -15.85 45.69 -57.70
CA LYS A 2 -15.37 44.91 -56.52
C LYS A 2 -16.30 44.75 -55.30
N GLN A 3 -16.95 43.58 -55.23
CA GLN A 3 -17.42 42.98 -53.97
C GLN A 3 -16.23 42.42 -53.19
N GLY A 4 -16.01 42.88 -51.96
CA GLY A 4 -14.98 42.37 -51.06
C GLY A 4 -15.50 41.14 -50.31
N LEU A 5 -14.94 39.98 -50.62
CA LEU A 5 -15.16 38.73 -49.90
C LEU A 5 -14.19 38.70 -48.70
N LEU A 6 -14.73 38.82 -47.48
CA LEU A 6 -13.97 38.77 -46.23
C LEU A 6 -14.12 37.37 -45.63
N THR A 7 -13.20 36.47 -45.99
CA THR A 7 -13.12 35.11 -45.41
C THR A 7 -12.51 35.18 -44.03
N LEU A 8 -13.32 34.87 -43.01
CA LEU A 8 -12.92 34.73 -41.62
C LEU A 8 -12.37 33.31 -41.39
N THR A 9 -11.06 33.14 -41.35
CA THR A 9 -10.43 31.83 -41.11
C THR A 9 -10.25 31.62 -39.60
N PHE A 10 -11.13 30.82 -39.00
CA PHE A 10 -11.05 30.40 -37.60
C PHE A 10 -10.03 29.25 -37.48
N ILE A 11 -8.82 29.55 -37.00
CA ILE A 11 -7.80 28.52 -36.75
C ILE A 11 -8.11 27.87 -35.39
N LEU A 12 -8.72 26.69 -35.44
CA LEU A 12 -8.88 25.79 -34.30
C LEU A 12 -7.50 25.24 -33.91
N LEU A 13 -6.87 25.86 -32.91
CA LEU A 13 -5.73 25.28 -32.20
C LEU A 13 -6.24 24.14 -31.32
N THR A 14 -6.30 22.92 -31.87
CA THR A 14 -6.42 21.71 -31.06
C THR A 14 -5.07 21.48 -30.37
N GLY A 15 -4.92 22.05 -29.16
CA GLY A 15 -3.84 21.68 -28.27
C GLY A 15 -3.97 20.20 -27.93
N ILE A 16 -3.16 19.36 -28.57
CA ILE A 16 -3.01 17.96 -28.20
C ILE A 16 -2.33 17.97 -26.83
N CYS A 17 -3.13 17.85 -25.77
CA CYS A 17 -2.64 17.62 -24.44
C CYS A 17 -2.08 16.19 -24.42
N PHE A 18 -0.79 16.05 -24.71
CA PHE A 18 -0.07 14.81 -24.46
C PHE A 18 -0.08 14.58 -22.95
N GLY A 19 -1.07 13.84 -22.46
CA GLY A 19 -1.06 13.36 -21.08
C GLY A 19 0.26 12.67 -20.84
N GLN A 20 1.10 13.26 -19.99
CA GLN A 20 2.35 12.63 -19.57
C GLN A 20 1.98 11.31 -18.88
N TYR A 21 2.31 10.20 -19.53
CA TYR A 21 2.24 8.90 -18.90
C TYR A 21 3.28 8.88 -17.78
N VAL A 22 2.80 9.06 -16.54
CA VAL A 22 3.62 8.83 -15.35
C VAL A 22 3.65 7.31 -15.15
N GLY A 23 4.85 6.73 -15.26
CA GLY A 23 5.05 5.29 -15.11
C GLY A 23 4.43 4.76 -13.81
N HIS A 24 3.69 3.66 -13.91
CA HIS A 24 3.11 3.01 -12.74
C HIS A 24 4.17 2.13 -12.09
N ALA A 25 4.91 2.67 -11.11
CA ALA A 25 5.87 1.89 -10.35
C ALA A 25 5.12 0.96 -9.37
N THR A 26 5.18 -0.34 -9.65
CA THR A 26 4.74 -1.40 -8.73
C THR A 26 5.95 -2.22 -8.28
N LEU A 27 5.98 -2.62 -7.01
CA LEU A 27 7.01 -3.51 -6.51
C LEU A 27 6.77 -4.95 -6.98
N ARG A 28 7.84 -5.64 -7.36
CA ARG A 28 7.79 -7.06 -7.70
C ARG A 28 7.52 -7.91 -6.46
N ASP A 29 6.90 -9.04 -6.74
CA ASP A 29 6.23 -9.89 -5.78
C ASP A 29 7.20 -10.80 -5.00
N ARG A 30 7.67 -10.41 -3.81
CA ARG A 30 8.57 -11.25 -2.99
C ARG A 30 8.45 -11.02 -1.48
N VAL A 31 7.43 -11.59 -0.86
CA VAL A 31 7.46 -11.80 0.60
C VAL A 31 8.49 -12.89 0.91
N LYS A 32 9.52 -12.55 1.71
CA LYS A 32 10.58 -13.50 2.09
C LYS A 32 10.14 -14.50 3.16
N LYS A 33 9.23 -14.07 4.03
CA LYS A 33 8.69 -14.86 5.15
C LYS A 33 7.24 -14.43 5.34
N ASP A 34 6.33 -15.40 5.35
CA ASP A 34 4.92 -15.20 5.67
C ASP A 34 4.66 -15.19 7.18
N THR A 35 5.59 -15.76 7.95
CA THR A 35 5.46 -15.92 9.40
C THR A 35 6.56 -15.16 10.13
N LEU A 36 6.15 -14.33 11.09
CA LEU A 36 7.02 -13.65 12.05
C LEU A 36 6.76 -14.23 13.45
N VAL A 37 7.81 -14.46 14.22
CA VAL A 37 7.71 -15.04 15.57
C VAL A 37 8.33 -14.10 16.57
N ASP A 38 7.53 -13.64 17.53
CA ASP A 38 8.00 -12.84 18.66
C ASP A 38 8.17 -13.73 19.90
N ASN A 39 9.42 -13.97 20.27
CA ASN A 39 9.77 -14.82 21.41
C ASN A 39 9.50 -14.16 22.76
N ASN A 40 9.39 -12.83 22.83
CA ASN A 40 9.10 -12.09 24.05
C ASN A 40 7.60 -12.10 24.35
N LEU A 41 6.79 -11.83 23.32
CA LEU A 41 5.32 -11.90 23.42
C LEU A 41 4.78 -13.33 23.36
N LYS A 42 5.61 -14.30 22.94
CA LYS A 42 5.19 -15.68 22.65
C LYS A 42 4.06 -15.73 21.61
N MET A 43 4.17 -14.89 20.58
CA MET A 43 3.16 -14.76 19.53
C MET A 43 3.73 -15.08 18.16
N LYS A 44 2.86 -15.60 17.28
CA LYS A 44 3.14 -15.77 15.85
C LYS A 44 2.24 -14.84 15.06
N PHE A 45 2.81 -14.20 14.05
CA PHE A 45 2.10 -13.34 13.12
C PHE A 45 2.22 -13.93 11.73
N ILE A 46 1.08 -14.24 11.12
CA ILE A 46 1.00 -14.95 9.84
C ILE A 46 0.32 -14.03 8.83
N LEU A 47 1.04 -13.73 7.77
CA LEU A 47 0.50 -13.18 6.53
C LEU A 47 -0.10 -14.33 5.73
N ASP A 48 -1.37 -14.20 5.35
CA ASP A 48 -2.07 -15.26 4.64
C ASP A 48 -1.56 -15.46 3.20
N SER A 49 -2.02 -16.52 2.53
CA SER A 49 -1.62 -16.83 1.15
C SER A 49 -2.08 -15.79 0.13
N THR A 50 -3.16 -15.06 0.41
CA THR A 50 -3.61 -13.94 -0.44
C THR A 50 -2.78 -12.67 -0.19
N ARG A 51 -2.02 -12.64 0.91
CA ARG A 51 -1.14 -11.55 1.36
C ARG A 51 -1.89 -10.24 1.56
N VAL A 52 -3.12 -10.40 2.03
CA VAL A 52 -4.03 -9.31 2.38
C VAL A 52 -4.20 -9.28 3.89
N PHE A 53 -4.35 -10.44 4.50
CA PHE A 53 -4.71 -10.55 5.90
C PHE A 53 -3.49 -10.89 6.75
N ILE A 54 -3.44 -10.28 7.94
CA ILE A 54 -2.46 -10.61 8.96
C ILE A 54 -3.22 -11.13 10.17
N SER A 55 -2.79 -12.28 10.68
CA SER A 55 -3.36 -12.89 11.87
C SER A 55 -2.30 -13.05 12.94
N ALA A 56 -2.67 -12.83 14.20
CA ALA A 56 -1.82 -13.11 15.35
C ALA A 56 -2.36 -14.27 16.16
N PHE A 57 -1.45 -15.14 16.58
CA PHE A 57 -1.74 -16.30 17.40
C PHE A 57 -0.86 -16.30 18.64
N ASP A 58 -1.43 -16.69 19.78
CA ASP A 58 -0.67 -16.90 21.01
C ASP A 58 0.14 -18.21 20.97
N SER A 59 0.82 -18.52 22.08
CA SER A 59 1.64 -19.72 22.22
C SER A 59 0.86 -21.03 22.11
N ASN A 60 -0.44 -21.00 22.39
CA ASN A 60 -1.34 -22.15 22.31
C ASN A 60 -1.97 -22.28 20.92
N GLY A 61 -1.66 -21.37 19.99
CA GLY A 61 -2.26 -21.31 18.66
C GLY A 61 -3.66 -20.69 18.65
N LYS A 62 -4.09 -20.02 19.74
CA LYS A 62 -5.36 -19.30 19.76
C LYS A 62 -5.22 -17.99 19.00
N LEU A 63 -6.19 -17.69 18.12
CA LEU A 63 -6.27 -16.42 17.42
C LEU A 63 -6.48 -15.27 18.42
N VAL A 64 -5.58 -14.28 18.37
CA VAL A 64 -5.63 -13.06 19.19
C VAL A 64 -6.31 -11.93 18.42
N TRP A 65 -5.88 -11.72 17.17
CA TRP A 65 -6.49 -10.75 16.26
C TRP A 65 -6.28 -11.15 14.80
N HIS A 66 -7.12 -10.61 13.94
CA HIS A 66 -7.10 -10.78 12.49
C HIS A 66 -7.45 -9.43 11.86
N THR A 67 -6.68 -8.99 10.86
CA THR A 67 -6.90 -7.67 10.23
C THR A 67 -6.58 -7.71 8.74
N ASP A 68 -7.31 -6.88 8.01
CA ASP A 68 -6.99 -6.41 6.67
C ASP A 68 -6.48 -4.96 6.78
N PRO A 69 -5.17 -4.72 6.87
CA PRO A 69 -4.66 -3.40 7.21
C PRO A 69 -5.08 -2.31 6.21
N TRP A 70 -5.32 -2.66 4.95
CA TRP A 70 -5.74 -1.72 3.90
C TRP A 70 -7.23 -1.39 4.00
N ALA A 71 -8.09 -2.42 4.07
CA ALA A 71 -9.54 -2.23 4.08
C ALA A 71 -10.03 -1.70 5.43
N ASP A 72 -9.53 -2.23 6.55
CA ASP A 72 -9.93 -1.83 7.91
C ASP A 72 -9.61 -0.35 8.18
N ASN A 73 -8.61 0.20 7.47
CA ASN A 73 -8.19 1.60 7.58
C ASN A 73 -8.69 2.47 6.42
N LYS A 74 -9.54 1.92 5.55
CA LYS A 74 -10.17 2.64 4.44
C LYS A 74 -9.14 3.38 3.57
N LEU A 75 -8.00 2.76 3.33
CA LEU A 75 -6.98 3.32 2.46
C LEU A 75 -7.55 3.46 1.05
N MET A 76 -7.25 4.59 0.40
CA MET A 76 -7.70 4.80 -0.98
C MET A 76 -6.89 3.94 -1.95
N GLU A 77 -7.53 3.60 -3.07
CA GLU A 77 -6.85 3.00 -4.22
C GLU A 77 -5.67 3.89 -4.66
N TYR A 78 -4.52 3.26 -4.85
CA TYR A 78 -3.33 3.90 -5.36
C TYR A 78 -2.59 2.92 -6.24
N ARG A 79 -2.41 3.23 -7.53
CA ARG A 79 -1.77 2.41 -8.60
C ARG A 79 -2.39 1.02 -8.85
N VAL A 80 -3.03 0.39 -7.86
CA VAL A 80 -3.63 -0.94 -7.87
C VAL A 80 -4.90 -0.91 -7.02
N LYS A 81 -6.01 -1.44 -7.55
CA LYS A 81 -7.32 -1.50 -6.88
C LYS A 81 -7.34 -2.26 -5.57
N ARG A 82 -6.62 -3.39 -5.52
CA ARG A 82 -6.47 -4.20 -4.31
C ARG A 82 -4.99 -4.51 -4.10
N PRO A 83 -4.28 -3.71 -3.29
CA PRO A 83 -2.87 -3.97 -3.06
C PRO A 83 -2.67 -5.22 -2.19
N VAL A 84 -1.53 -5.88 -2.38
CA VAL A 84 -1.07 -7.04 -1.58
C VAL A 84 0.25 -6.71 -0.91
N VAL A 85 0.51 -7.31 0.24
CA VAL A 85 1.76 -7.13 0.99
C VAL A 85 2.91 -7.84 0.26
N VAL A 86 3.99 -7.08 0.01
CA VAL A 86 5.23 -7.56 -0.64
C VAL A 86 6.45 -7.46 0.28
N ARG A 87 6.38 -6.67 1.35
CA ARG A 87 7.37 -6.71 2.45
C ARG A 87 6.65 -6.87 3.77
N TYR A 88 7.16 -7.77 4.60
CA TYR A 88 6.56 -8.16 5.86
C TYR A 88 7.69 -8.53 6.83
N SER A 89 7.92 -7.71 7.86
CA SER A 89 9.05 -7.89 8.79
C SER A 89 8.86 -7.13 10.09
N PHE A 90 9.51 -7.54 11.17
CA PHE A 90 9.65 -6.68 12.36
C PHE A 90 10.60 -5.52 12.09
N GLN A 91 10.27 -4.35 12.61
CA GLN A 91 11.09 -3.14 12.55
C GLN A 91 10.99 -2.38 13.87
N LYS A 92 12.13 -1.80 14.29
CA LYS A 92 12.24 -0.90 15.44
C LYS A 92 13.11 0.30 15.02
N ASN A 93 12.47 1.41 14.70
CA ASN A 93 13.13 2.63 14.22
C ASN A 93 12.29 3.86 14.55
N GLU A 94 12.67 5.02 14.02
CA GLU A 94 11.98 6.30 14.26
C GLU A 94 10.53 6.27 13.75
N TRP A 95 10.28 5.63 12.60
CA TRP A 95 8.92 5.47 12.05
C TRP A 95 8.03 4.51 12.87
N THR A 96 8.58 3.82 13.87
CA THR A 96 7.82 2.96 14.79
C THR A 96 7.79 3.52 16.22
N ASP A 97 8.19 4.78 16.42
CA ASP A 97 8.27 5.46 17.72
C ASP A 97 9.21 4.70 18.69
N GLY A 98 10.26 4.07 18.14
CA GLY A 98 11.20 3.26 18.91
C GLY A 98 10.63 1.95 19.46
N LYS A 99 9.38 1.59 19.11
CA LYS A 99 8.75 0.31 19.50
C LYS A 99 8.84 -0.67 18.34
N GLU A 100 9.08 -1.94 18.63
CA GLU A 100 9.07 -2.95 17.57
C GLU A 100 7.64 -3.17 17.07
N LYS A 101 7.41 -2.99 15.77
CA LYS A 101 6.11 -3.17 15.09
C LYS A 101 6.30 -4.06 13.86
N ILE A 102 5.20 -4.55 13.31
CA ILE A 102 5.21 -5.26 12.03
C ILE A 102 5.20 -4.21 10.92
N TRP A 103 6.27 -4.11 10.15
CA TRP A 103 6.35 -3.24 8.99
C TRP A 103 5.79 -3.94 7.75
N ILE A 104 4.91 -3.25 7.04
CA ILE A 104 4.35 -3.74 5.79
C ILE A 104 4.55 -2.74 4.66
N VAL A 105 4.86 -3.27 3.47
CA VAL A 105 4.86 -2.52 2.22
C VAL A 105 4.01 -3.26 1.21
N TYR A 106 3.14 -2.52 0.53
CA TYR A 106 2.28 -3.02 -0.52
C TYR A 106 2.95 -2.99 -1.89
N ASN A 107 2.48 -3.83 -2.82
CA ASN A 107 2.94 -3.83 -4.20
C ASN A 107 2.69 -2.49 -4.92
N ASN A 108 1.79 -1.67 -4.41
CA ASN A 108 1.50 -0.33 -4.91
C ASN A 108 2.31 0.79 -4.25
N THR A 109 3.40 0.46 -3.54
CA THR A 109 4.32 1.36 -2.81
C THR A 109 3.73 2.09 -1.59
N GLN A 110 2.46 1.90 -1.24
CA GLN A 110 1.97 2.32 0.08
C GLN A 110 2.63 1.49 1.18
N PHE A 111 2.83 2.09 2.35
CA PHE A 111 3.45 1.39 3.49
C PHE A 111 2.92 1.89 4.84
N GLY A 112 3.17 1.08 5.86
CA GLY A 112 2.79 1.40 7.22
C GLY A 112 3.25 0.34 8.22
N THR A 113 2.70 0.43 9.43
CA THR A 113 3.05 -0.46 10.55
C THR A 113 1.80 -1.05 11.19
N VAL A 114 1.88 -2.28 11.65
CA VAL A 114 0.84 -2.96 12.43
C VAL A 114 1.36 -3.18 13.84
N ASP A 115 0.55 -2.79 14.83
CA ASP A 115 0.82 -3.03 16.24
C ASP A 115 0.67 -4.51 16.59
N LYS A 116 1.68 -5.08 17.26
CA LYS A 116 1.73 -6.53 17.55
C LYS A 116 0.63 -7.00 18.51
N LEU A 117 0.18 -6.15 19.43
CA LEU A 117 -0.79 -6.55 20.46
C LEU A 117 -2.23 -6.41 19.97
N THR A 118 -2.49 -5.38 19.16
CA THR A 118 -3.85 -4.97 18.80
C THR A 118 -4.22 -5.22 17.34
N GLY A 119 -3.25 -5.48 16.46
CA GLY A 119 -3.46 -5.57 15.02
C GLY A 119 -3.78 -4.22 14.37
N LYS A 120 -3.74 -3.10 15.12
CA LYS A 120 -4.03 -1.78 14.56
C LYS A 120 -2.95 -1.35 13.59
N PHE A 121 -3.37 -0.98 12.38
CA PHE A 121 -2.49 -0.43 11.37
C PHE A 121 -2.35 1.09 11.50
N ARG A 122 -1.17 1.59 11.19
CA ARG A 122 -0.84 3.00 11.04
C ARG A 122 -0.23 3.21 9.67
N TRP A 123 -0.90 4.00 8.84
CA TRP A 123 -0.39 4.46 7.55
C TRP A 123 0.79 5.41 7.74
N LEU A 124 1.83 5.26 6.93
CA LEU A 124 3.06 6.06 7.03
C LEU A 124 3.42 6.78 5.73
N GLY A 125 2.83 6.41 4.60
CA GLY A 125 3.10 7.09 3.35
C GLY A 125 2.96 6.20 2.12
N GLN A 126 3.44 6.77 1.01
CA GLN A 126 3.58 6.14 -0.29
C GLN A 126 4.69 6.85 -1.07
N ASP A 127 5.26 6.12 -2.03
CA ASP A 127 6.26 6.61 -3.01
C ASP A 127 5.64 6.66 -4.41
#